data_AF-A0A1M6W5L3-F1
#
_entry.id   AF-A0A1M6W5L3-F1
#
_cell.length_a   1.000
_cell.length_b   1.000
_cell.length_c   1.000
_cell.angle_alpha   90.00
_cell.angle_beta   90.00
_cell.angle_gamma   90.00
#
_symmetry.space_group_name_H-M   'P 1'
#
loop_
_entity.id
_entity.type
_entity.pdbx_description
1 polymer ?
#
loop_
_entity_poly.entity_id
_entity_poly.type
_entity_poly.pdbx_seq_one_letter_code
_entity_poly.pdbx_strand_id
1 'polypeptide(L)'
;MGVKGRDKEFRTPKTTYVDFKHIEMDRVLTMLFPRLKYEGYASRRPPHGKELTVEEFVDEFLDHPEWFEDFDKYPKVVHKWIETDLMDVVNRGRANQALASPRPLHGNTYKFRNAKRTRDYGAAEQIYWMLYYARKGKGQNARDSLKRFFFPGVDLVTDRYDPSVSVDVETQAILRLDQQVTQDTKDSKEPTRFPPLCIGQADLLAEDVLRLLAYERYIPRSVLVDYLKTLLSFHLALYHLKLMHLLPRMLKDRSGSELCTQQKCPAGNGNGFTLADCPYKIAMLVDMGDAENQEMKELARRSAERFYRQIPSFVHANFIVKKLDEMAEYLSKKTGKIAAPPSGTFTAPDLIALMKPDLEADRLAYFKFRLASLIEESGANADDLDPEIREVMDMGLNEFDSFIEILMAYRSKYHRQYITECLDALLQKNKDTGMLAQARTKGSPRRFVLGSKLLEVLLQLAVLDQEDGRFVTRELKIEDLLTFLQRRYGIHIDRLPDQAGEGSILERRALRLNLEAFKRRLREIGFYEDLSDAYVTQKVSPRYRIEAGA
;
A
#
# COMPACT_ATOMS: atom_id res chain seq x y z
N MET A 1 -15.04 -29.18 -6.50
CA MET A 1 -14.50 -29.27 -7.88
C MET A 1 -15.02 -28.06 -8.62
N GLY A 2 -14.24 -27.37 -9.44
CA GLY A 2 -14.76 -26.13 -10.02
C GLY A 2 -13.85 -25.44 -11.02
N VAL A 3 -14.48 -24.59 -11.82
CA VAL A 3 -13.96 -23.55 -12.73
C VAL A 3 -12.43 -23.59 -12.95
N LYS A 4 -11.94 -23.89 -14.16
CA LYS A 4 -10.48 -23.96 -14.43
C LYS A 4 -9.73 -22.66 -14.09
N GLY A 5 -8.41 -22.78 -13.97
CA GLY A 5 -7.53 -21.71 -13.47
C GLY A 5 -7.58 -20.38 -14.23
N ARG A 6 -7.89 -20.39 -15.53
CA ARG A 6 -7.98 -19.19 -16.37
C ARG A 6 -9.16 -18.30 -15.98
N ASP A 7 -10.32 -18.90 -15.71
CA ASP A 7 -11.53 -18.13 -15.38
C ASP A 7 -11.50 -17.57 -13.96
N LYS A 8 -10.78 -18.23 -13.05
CA LYS A 8 -10.55 -17.77 -11.67
C LYS A 8 -9.56 -16.60 -11.54
N GLU A 9 -8.89 -16.18 -12.61
CA GLU A 9 -7.91 -15.11 -12.54
C GLU A 9 -8.58 -13.78 -12.14
N PHE A 10 -8.16 -13.25 -10.99
CA PHE A 10 -8.70 -12.01 -10.40
C PHE A 10 -7.72 -10.83 -10.52
N ARG A 11 -6.42 -11.12 -10.52
CA ARG A 11 -5.39 -10.09 -10.57
C ARG A 11 -5.44 -9.36 -11.91
N THR A 12 -5.56 -8.03 -11.86
CA THR A 12 -5.45 -7.16 -13.03
C THR A 12 -4.64 -5.91 -12.68
N PRO A 13 -3.38 -5.82 -13.16
CA PRO A 13 -2.53 -4.63 -12.95
C PRO A 13 -3.13 -3.30 -13.42
N LYS A 14 -4.21 -3.34 -14.21
CA LYS A 14 -4.96 -2.17 -14.67
C LYS A 14 -5.76 -1.49 -13.55
N THR A 15 -6.03 -2.21 -12.46
CA THR A 15 -6.66 -1.65 -11.24
C THR A 15 -5.65 -1.59 -10.10
N THR A 16 -4.94 -2.70 -9.84
CA THR A 16 -3.89 -2.81 -8.83
C THR A 16 -2.92 -3.93 -9.16
N TYR A 17 -1.64 -3.72 -8.85
CA TYR A 17 -0.62 -4.76 -8.94
C TYR A 17 -0.67 -5.75 -7.78
N VAL A 18 -1.36 -5.41 -6.69
CA VAL A 18 -1.43 -6.19 -5.45
C VAL A 18 -2.32 -7.44 -5.59
N ASP A 19 -1.80 -8.59 -5.20
CA ASP A 19 -2.50 -9.90 -5.22
C ASP A 19 -3.26 -10.22 -3.90
N PHE A 20 -3.56 -9.18 -3.12
CA PHE A 20 -4.35 -9.21 -1.87
C PHE A 20 -4.03 -10.35 -0.87
N LYS A 21 -2.79 -10.83 -0.82
CA LYS A 21 -2.32 -11.73 0.25
C LYS A 21 -1.79 -10.93 1.43
N HIS A 22 -1.41 -11.61 2.50
CA HIS A 22 -0.76 -10.98 3.64
C HIS A 22 0.58 -10.35 3.21
N ILE A 23 0.78 -9.06 3.52
CA ILE A 23 1.94 -8.26 3.09
C ILE A 23 2.74 -7.82 4.32
N GLU A 24 4.06 -7.94 4.25
CA GLU A 24 5.00 -7.45 5.25
C GLU A 24 5.89 -6.36 4.65
N MET A 25 5.96 -5.19 5.31
CA MET A 25 6.58 -4.00 4.72
C MET A 25 8.10 -4.10 4.58
N ASP A 26 8.78 -4.91 5.39
CA ASP A 26 10.20 -5.19 5.20
C ASP A 26 10.43 -5.86 3.83
N ARG A 27 9.60 -6.87 3.47
CA ARG A 27 9.64 -7.54 2.16
C ARG A 27 9.25 -6.62 1.02
N VAL A 28 8.27 -5.75 1.23
CA VAL A 28 7.89 -4.73 0.23
C VAL A 28 9.08 -3.84 -0.09
N LEU A 29 9.78 -3.34 0.92
CA LEU A 29 10.91 -2.45 0.73
C LEU A 29 12.10 -3.19 0.09
N THR A 30 12.41 -4.40 0.55
CA THR A 30 13.40 -5.30 -0.07
C THR A 30 13.11 -5.56 -1.55
N MET A 31 11.84 -5.72 -1.94
CA MET A 31 11.44 -5.93 -3.33
C MET A 31 11.31 -4.64 -4.14
N LEU A 32 11.26 -3.48 -3.50
CA LEU A 32 11.26 -2.16 -4.15
C LEU A 32 12.66 -1.75 -4.61
N PHE A 33 13.69 -2.10 -3.86
CA PHE A 33 15.09 -1.76 -4.16
C PHE A 33 15.57 -2.13 -5.57
N PRO A 34 15.39 -3.36 -6.08
CA PRO A 34 15.83 -3.67 -7.44
C PRO A 34 15.10 -2.82 -8.49
N ARG A 35 13.84 -2.43 -8.23
CA ARG A 35 13.07 -1.55 -9.10
C ARG A 35 13.59 -0.11 -9.06
N LEU A 36 14.05 0.38 -7.91
CA LEU A 36 14.73 1.68 -7.84
C LEU A 36 16.09 1.64 -8.56
N LYS A 37 16.88 0.58 -8.33
CA LYS A 37 18.20 0.39 -8.98
C LYS A 37 18.06 0.35 -10.51
N TYR A 38 17.15 -0.48 -11.02
CA TYR A 38 16.98 -0.77 -12.45
C TYR A 38 15.76 -0.10 -13.09
N GLU A 39 15.33 1.05 -12.59
CA GLU A 39 14.30 1.91 -13.24
C GLU A 39 12.98 1.19 -13.54
N GLY A 40 12.53 0.36 -12.62
CA GLY A 40 11.26 -0.36 -12.64
C GLY A 40 11.40 -1.83 -12.99
N TYR A 41 12.56 -2.25 -13.49
CA TYR A 41 12.84 -3.65 -13.78
C TYR A 41 13.10 -4.43 -12.50
N ALA A 42 12.83 -5.73 -12.54
CA ALA A 42 13.28 -6.63 -11.49
C ALA A 42 14.79 -6.87 -11.59
N SER A 43 15.34 -7.48 -10.54
CA SER A 43 16.72 -8.01 -10.52
C SER A 43 16.68 -9.49 -10.91
N ARG A 44 17.56 -9.88 -11.83
CA ARG A 44 17.83 -11.27 -12.22
C ARG A 44 19.15 -11.69 -11.59
N ARG A 45 19.08 -12.75 -10.78
CA ARG A 45 20.23 -13.33 -10.07
C ARG A 45 20.23 -14.85 -10.23
N PRO A 46 21.42 -15.48 -10.25
CA PRO A 46 21.51 -16.93 -10.21
C PRO A 46 20.79 -17.46 -8.95
N PRO A 47 19.98 -18.51 -9.06
CA PRO A 47 19.35 -19.10 -7.89
C PRO A 47 20.43 -19.59 -6.92
N HIS A 48 20.36 -19.21 -5.65
CA HIS A 48 21.15 -19.85 -4.61
C HIS A 48 20.69 -21.31 -4.44
N GLY A 49 21.66 -22.22 -4.31
CA GLY A 49 21.39 -23.65 -4.16
C GLY A 49 20.64 -24.01 -2.87
N LYS A 50 20.72 -23.15 -1.85
CA LYS A 50 20.06 -23.31 -0.53
C LYS A 50 19.46 -21.97 -0.07
N GLU A 51 18.46 -22.03 0.84
CA GLU A 51 17.96 -20.84 1.53
C GLU A 51 19.03 -20.35 2.52
N LEU A 52 19.30 -19.05 2.53
CA LEU A 52 20.22 -18.42 3.48
C LEU A 52 19.66 -18.55 4.90
N THR A 53 20.51 -18.80 5.90
CA THR A 53 20.11 -18.92 7.30
C THR A 53 20.73 -17.83 8.17
N VAL A 54 20.23 -17.65 9.40
CA VAL A 54 20.80 -16.67 10.34
C VAL A 54 22.21 -17.09 10.74
N GLU A 55 22.43 -18.39 10.91
CA GLU A 55 23.72 -18.98 11.27
C GLU A 55 24.80 -18.66 10.24
N GLU A 56 24.50 -18.73 8.94
CA GLU A 56 25.45 -18.34 7.89
C GLU A 56 25.90 -16.87 8.01
N PHE A 57 25.01 -15.96 8.43
CA PHE A 57 25.40 -14.58 8.71
C PHE A 57 26.18 -14.43 10.01
N VAL A 58 25.89 -15.26 11.03
CA VAL A 58 26.67 -15.27 12.27
C VAL A 58 28.09 -15.72 11.97
N ASP A 59 28.26 -16.85 11.28
CA ASP A 59 29.57 -17.40 10.93
C ASP A 59 30.40 -16.37 10.14
N GLU A 60 29.80 -15.68 9.16
CA GLU A 60 30.46 -14.60 8.43
C GLU A 60 30.99 -13.49 9.35
N PHE A 61 30.18 -13.04 10.33
CA PHE A 61 30.63 -12.00 11.25
C PHE A 61 31.76 -12.49 12.15
N LEU A 62 31.77 -13.77 12.52
CA LEU A 62 32.81 -14.37 13.38
C LEU A 62 34.12 -14.60 12.61
N ASP A 63 34.05 -14.88 11.31
CA ASP A 63 35.20 -15.16 10.44
C ASP A 63 35.98 -13.89 10.02
N HIS A 64 35.45 -12.69 10.33
CA HIS A 64 36.02 -11.39 9.94
C HIS A 64 36.35 -10.48 11.15
N PRO A 65 37.32 -10.86 12.01
CA PRO A 65 37.70 -10.10 13.20
C PRO A 65 38.30 -8.72 12.87
N GLU A 66 38.76 -8.49 11.64
CA GLU A 66 39.22 -7.18 11.18
C GLU A 66 38.10 -6.14 11.07
N TRP A 67 36.83 -6.58 11.03
CA TRP A 67 35.65 -5.72 11.04
C TRP A 67 34.82 -5.87 12.32
N PHE A 68 34.85 -7.05 12.94
CA PHE A 68 34.03 -7.41 14.09
C PHE A 68 34.89 -7.92 15.26
N GLU A 69 35.69 -7.00 15.82
CA GLU A 69 36.58 -7.30 16.94
C GLU A 69 35.82 -7.91 18.13
N ASP A 70 36.34 -9.01 18.68
CA ASP A 70 35.84 -9.70 19.87
C ASP A 70 34.42 -10.33 19.77
N PHE A 71 33.85 -10.42 18.57
CA PHE A 71 32.54 -11.05 18.36
C PHE A 71 32.57 -12.56 18.68
N ASP A 72 33.69 -13.22 18.44
CA ASP A 72 33.97 -14.64 18.76
C ASP A 72 33.93 -14.95 20.26
N LYS A 73 34.17 -13.96 21.12
CA LYS A 73 34.04 -14.10 22.58
C LYS A 73 32.57 -14.20 23.04
N TYR A 74 31.63 -13.69 22.24
CA TYR A 74 30.22 -13.59 22.62
C TYR A 74 29.24 -14.09 21.53
N PRO A 75 29.41 -15.32 20.99
CA PRO A 75 28.69 -15.78 19.80
C PRO A 75 27.16 -15.83 20.00
N LYS A 76 26.70 -16.08 21.23
CA LYS A 76 25.26 -16.05 21.55
C LYS A 76 24.66 -14.65 21.48
N VAL A 77 25.42 -13.62 21.87
CA VAL A 77 24.99 -12.22 21.81
C VAL A 77 24.95 -11.78 20.35
N VAL A 78 26.01 -12.11 19.59
CA VAL A 78 26.09 -11.85 18.15
C VAL A 78 24.91 -12.48 17.40
N HIS A 79 24.64 -13.76 17.64
CA HIS A 79 23.48 -14.43 17.05
C HIS A 79 22.18 -13.71 17.38
N LYS A 80 21.96 -13.33 18.65
CA LYS A 80 20.72 -12.66 19.03
C LYS A 80 20.58 -11.31 18.34
N TRP A 81 21.63 -10.49 18.36
CA TRP A 81 21.64 -9.19 17.70
C TRP A 81 21.38 -9.29 16.19
N ILE A 82 22.05 -10.21 15.48
CA ILE A 82 21.81 -10.45 14.06
C ILE A 82 20.36 -10.88 13.81
N GLU A 83 19.87 -11.88 14.54
CA GLU A 83 18.51 -12.40 14.42
C GLU A 83 17.45 -11.32 14.68
N THR A 84 17.65 -10.47 15.69
CA THR A 84 16.62 -9.52 16.14
C THR A 84 16.67 -8.20 15.41
N ASP A 85 17.87 -7.65 15.22
CA ASP A 85 18.09 -6.25 14.83
C ASP A 85 18.45 -6.10 13.37
N LEU A 86 19.08 -7.11 12.75
CA LEU A 86 19.57 -7.05 11.36
C LEU A 86 18.75 -7.90 10.38
N MET A 87 17.95 -8.87 10.86
CA MET A 87 17.26 -9.84 10.00
C MET A 87 15.72 -9.74 10.03
N ASP A 88 15.09 -9.78 8.85
CA ASP A 88 13.66 -10.07 8.70
C ASP A 88 13.47 -11.59 8.68
N VAL A 89 12.73 -12.11 9.66
CA VAL A 89 12.49 -13.55 9.83
C VAL A 89 11.00 -13.85 9.77
N VAL A 90 10.63 -14.90 9.06
CA VAL A 90 9.26 -15.40 9.02
C VAL A 90 9.01 -16.33 10.20
N ASN A 91 7.77 -16.34 10.72
CA ASN A 91 7.36 -17.21 11.83
C ASN A 91 8.26 -17.09 13.08
N ARG A 92 8.67 -15.86 13.43
CA ARG A 92 9.55 -15.60 14.57
C ARG A 92 9.10 -16.34 15.83
N GLY A 93 10.02 -17.07 16.46
CA GLY A 93 9.78 -17.84 17.69
C GLY A 93 8.99 -19.14 17.50
N ARG A 94 8.75 -19.59 16.26
CA ARG A 94 8.10 -20.89 15.96
C ARG A 94 9.11 -21.88 15.41
N ALA A 95 8.77 -23.17 15.47
CA ALA A 95 9.61 -24.26 14.94
C ALA A 95 9.90 -24.15 13.43
N ASN A 96 9.07 -23.42 12.68
CA ASN A 96 9.24 -23.16 11.26
C ASN A 96 9.72 -21.72 10.97
N GLN A 97 10.48 -21.13 11.92
CA GLN A 97 11.18 -19.87 11.69
C GLN A 97 12.17 -20.02 10.53
N ALA A 98 12.24 -19.02 9.66
CA ALA A 98 13.21 -18.98 8.58
C ALA A 98 13.56 -17.53 8.23
N LEU A 99 14.76 -17.31 7.71
CA LEU A 99 15.18 -16.01 7.24
C LEU A 99 14.42 -15.63 5.96
N ALA A 100 13.90 -14.40 5.90
CA ALA A 100 13.40 -13.81 4.67
C ALA A 100 14.52 -13.05 3.94
N SER A 101 15.10 -12.04 4.60
CA SER A 101 16.23 -11.26 4.12
C SER A 101 16.84 -10.49 5.29
N PRO A 102 18.02 -9.87 5.14
CA PRO A 102 18.40 -8.78 6.02
C PRO A 102 17.34 -7.67 5.98
N ARG A 103 17.23 -6.90 7.06
CA ARG A 103 16.34 -5.74 7.15
C ARG A 103 16.69 -4.75 6.04
N PRO A 104 15.71 -4.01 5.50
CA PRO A 104 15.90 -3.12 4.37
C PRO A 104 16.54 -1.77 4.76
N LEU A 105 17.68 -1.81 5.48
CA LEU A 105 18.44 -0.62 5.86
C LEU A 105 19.31 -0.09 4.70
N HIS A 106 19.67 -0.95 3.76
CA HIS A 106 20.43 -0.58 2.57
C HIS A 106 19.84 -1.20 1.29
N GLY A 107 20.01 -0.53 0.16
CA GLY A 107 19.45 -0.93 -1.13
C GLY A 107 20.01 -2.26 -1.65
N ASN A 108 21.19 -2.69 -1.22
CA ASN A 108 21.78 -3.99 -1.61
C ASN A 108 21.27 -5.17 -0.78
N THR A 109 20.48 -4.97 0.30
CA THR A 109 20.03 -6.10 1.13
C THR A 109 19.12 -7.07 0.40
N TYR A 110 18.47 -6.64 -0.69
CA TYR A 110 17.68 -7.56 -1.51
C TYR A 110 18.53 -8.68 -2.09
N LYS A 111 19.83 -8.48 -2.28
CA LYS A 111 20.76 -9.50 -2.77
C LYS A 111 20.80 -10.72 -1.84
N PHE A 112 20.51 -10.54 -0.57
CA PHE A 112 20.55 -11.59 0.45
C PHE A 112 19.17 -12.19 0.78
N ARG A 113 18.18 -11.99 -0.10
CA ARG A 113 16.82 -12.48 0.14
C ARG A 113 16.64 -13.95 -0.23
N ASN A 114 15.91 -14.68 0.61
CA ASN A 114 15.27 -15.94 0.27
C ASN A 114 13.99 -15.67 -0.54
N ALA A 115 14.05 -15.90 -1.86
CA ALA A 115 12.96 -15.55 -2.78
C ALA A 115 11.60 -16.21 -2.44
N LYS A 116 11.61 -17.42 -1.86
CA LYS A 116 10.38 -18.10 -1.41
C LYS A 116 9.74 -17.44 -0.18
N ARG A 117 10.55 -16.77 0.65
CA ARG A 117 10.14 -16.16 1.93
C ARG A 117 9.90 -14.64 1.80
N THR A 118 10.46 -14.01 0.77
CA THR A 118 10.42 -12.55 0.53
C THR A 118 9.39 -12.17 -0.54
N ARG A 119 8.18 -12.73 -0.47
CA ARG A 119 7.10 -12.36 -1.39
C ARG A 119 6.37 -11.12 -0.84
N ASP A 120 6.28 -10.09 -1.68
CA ASP A 120 5.58 -8.83 -1.41
C ASP A 120 4.21 -8.74 -2.12
N TYR A 121 3.89 -9.77 -2.92
CA TYR A 121 2.63 -9.90 -3.65
C TYR A 121 2.27 -8.70 -4.53
N GLY A 122 3.28 -8.06 -5.14
CA GLY A 122 3.10 -6.95 -6.08
C GLY A 122 2.98 -5.57 -5.43
N ALA A 123 3.13 -5.45 -4.11
CA ALA A 123 3.08 -4.16 -3.42
C ALA A 123 4.25 -3.23 -3.78
N ALA A 124 5.46 -3.75 -3.95
CA ALA A 124 6.61 -2.96 -4.40
C ALA A 124 6.41 -2.44 -5.83
N GLU A 125 5.80 -3.26 -6.69
CA GLU A 125 5.42 -2.88 -8.05
C GLU A 125 4.34 -1.80 -8.05
N GLN A 126 3.32 -1.93 -7.19
CA GLN A 126 2.30 -0.91 -6.98
C GLN A 126 2.91 0.43 -6.56
N ILE A 127 3.80 0.43 -5.57
CA ILE A 127 4.49 1.65 -5.10
C ILE A 127 5.31 2.26 -6.23
N TYR A 128 6.14 1.46 -6.90
CA TYR A 128 7.01 1.97 -7.96
C TYR A 128 6.20 2.63 -9.09
N TRP A 129 5.15 1.99 -9.57
CA TRP A 129 4.34 2.54 -10.67
C TRP A 129 3.46 3.72 -10.21
N MET A 130 2.98 3.74 -8.97
CA MET A 130 2.37 4.95 -8.42
C MET A 130 3.36 6.12 -8.45
N LEU A 131 4.58 5.92 -7.94
CA LEU A 131 5.60 6.97 -8.00
C LEU A 131 5.96 7.34 -9.45
N TYR A 132 6.10 6.37 -10.35
CA TYR A 132 6.43 6.64 -11.76
C TYR A 132 5.38 7.55 -12.44
N TYR A 133 4.10 7.29 -12.21
CA TYR A 133 3.00 8.02 -12.84
C TYR A 133 2.54 9.27 -12.07
N ALA A 134 3.13 9.58 -10.91
CA ALA A 134 2.80 10.81 -10.19
C ALA A 134 3.18 12.06 -11.00
N ARG A 135 2.29 13.05 -10.98
CA ARG A 135 2.30 14.26 -11.82
C ARG A 135 3.36 15.28 -11.41
N LYS A 136 3.55 16.27 -12.28
CA LYS A 136 4.33 17.50 -12.02
C LYS A 136 5.78 17.22 -11.58
N GLY A 137 6.40 16.16 -12.10
CA GLY A 137 7.77 15.76 -11.75
C GLY A 137 7.96 15.17 -10.34
N LYS A 138 6.95 15.25 -9.46
CA LYS A 138 7.03 14.75 -8.07
C LYS A 138 7.40 13.28 -8.01
N GLY A 139 6.85 12.49 -8.94
CA GLY A 139 7.12 11.07 -9.05
C GLY A 139 8.57 10.69 -9.37
N GLN A 140 9.19 11.43 -10.29
CA GLN A 140 10.61 11.27 -10.61
C GLN A 140 11.47 11.67 -9.40
N ASN A 141 11.22 12.86 -8.84
CA ASN A 141 11.95 13.37 -7.67
C ASN A 141 11.87 12.41 -6.47
N ALA A 142 10.70 11.82 -6.21
CA ALA A 142 10.52 10.86 -5.14
C ALA A 142 11.33 9.57 -5.37
N ARG A 143 11.33 9.04 -6.60
CA ARG A 143 12.13 7.85 -6.95
C ARG A 143 13.63 8.13 -6.85
N ASP A 144 14.09 9.28 -7.32
CA ASP A 144 15.50 9.67 -7.25
C ASP A 144 15.95 9.89 -5.80
N SER A 145 15.11 10.53 -4.99
CA SER A 145 15.39 10.73 -3.56
C SER A 145 15.42 9.40 -2.81
N LEU A 146 14.48 8.48 -3.08
CA LEU A 146 14.52 7.12 -2.51
C LEU A 146 15.76 6.36 -2.96
N LYS A 147 16.13 6.44 -4.23
CA LYS A 147 17.31 5.78 -4.79
C LYS A 147 18.59 6.30 -4.12
N ARG A 148 18.74 7.61 -4.00
CA ARG A 148 19.85 8.24 -3.28
C ARG A 148 19.89 7.83 -1.80
N PHE A 149 18.75 7.88 -1.13
CA PHE A 149 18.65 7.52 0.28
C PHE A 149 18.98 6.06 0.52
N PHE A 150 18.48 5.12 -0.29
CA PHE A 150 18.67 3.70 -0.04
C PHE A 150 20.01 3.13 -0.52
N PHE A 151 20.69 3.77 -1.47
CA PHE A 151 21.98 3.30 -2.00
C PHE A 151 23.12 4.28 -1.71
N PRO A 152 23.36 4.70 -0.45
CA PRO A 152 24.48 5.57 -0.10
C PRO A 152 25.80 4.83 -0.36
N GLY A 153 26.76 5.54 -0.96
CA GLY A 153 28.11 5.00 -1.14
C GLY A 153 28.22 3.80 -2.07
N VAL A 154 27.22 3.50 -2.89
CA VAL A 154 27.31 2.44 -3.91
C VAL A 154 27.28 3.04 -5.30
N ASP A 155 28.31 2.74 -6.08
CA ASP A 155 28.25 2.95 -7.52
C ASP A 155 27.29 1.93 -8.14
N LEU A 156 26.14 2.41 -8.61
CA LEU A 156 25.09 1.54 -9.14
C LEU A 156 25.44 0.88 -10.49
N VAL A 157 26.53 1.29 -11.14
CA VAL A 157 27.04 0.70 -12.37
C VAL A 157 28.01 -0.42 -12.05
N THR A 158 29.00 -0.16 -11.18
CA THR A 158 30.02 -1.15 -10.83
C THR A 158 29.64 -2.04 -9.64
N ASP A 159 28.57 -1.69 -8.94
CA ASP A 159 28.08 -2.30 -7.69
C ASP A 159 29.14 -2.29 -6.57
N ARG A 160 30.14 -1.39 -6.68
CA ARG A 160 31.21 -1.23 -5.69
C ARG A 160 30.80 -0.27 -4.59
N TYR A 161 31.07 -0.66 -3.36
CA TYR A 161 30.87 0.15 -2.17
C TYR A 161 32.09 1.03 -1.87
N ASP A 162 31.84 2.30 -1.58
CA ASP A 162 32.81 3.25 -1.07
C ASP A 162 32.84 3.18 0.48
N PRO A 163 33.92 2.64 1.08
CA PRO A 163 34.02 2.46 2.52
C PRO A 163 34.15 3.78 3.29
N SER A 164 34.35 4.92 2.62
CA SER A 164 34.44 6.24 3.26
C SER A 164 33.08 6.84 3.63
N VAL A 165 31.98 6.26 3.13
CA VAL A 165 30.64 6.78 3.43
C VAL A 165 30.24 6.47 4.86
N SER A 166 29.90 7.52 5.61
CA SER A 166 29.38 7.41 6.96
C SER A 166 27.90 7.01 6.93
N VAL A 167 27.61 5.83 7.47
CA VAL A 167 26.26 5.32 7.74
C VAL A 167 26.19 4.86 9.20
N ASP A 168 24.99 4.62 9.72
CA ASP A 168 24.80 4.02 11.04
C ASP A 168 25.39 2.62 11.15
N VAL A 169 25.64 2.18 12.39
CA VAL A 169 26.31 0.92 12.73
C VAL A 169 25.59 -0.28 12.13
N GLU A 170 24.26 -0.34 12.20
CA GLU A 170 23.48 -1.44 11.66
C GLU A 170 23.57 -1.52 10.14
N THR A 171 23.50 -0.37 9.46
CA THR A 171 23.68 -0.29 8.01
C THR A 171 25.10 -0.67 7.60
N GLN A 172 26.11 -0.22 8.34
CA GLN A 172 27.51 -0.57 8.09
C GLN A 172 27.75 -2.08 8.25
N ALA A 173 27.20 -2.69 9.31
CA ALA A 173 27.29 -4.13 9.54
C ALA A 173 26.68 -4.93 8.38
N ILE A 174 25.50 -4.52 7.89
CA ILE A 174 24.86 -5.16 6.75
C ILE A 174 25.65 -4.95 5.45
N LEU A 175 26.28 -3.79 5.25
CA LEU A 175 27.08 -3.51 4.06
C LEU A 175 28.35 -4.36 3.97
N ARG A 176 28.89 -4.83 5.11
CA ARG A 176 30.03 -5.77 5.12
C ARG A 176 29.67 -7.15 4.54
N LEU A 177 28.38 -7.50 4.52
CA LEU A 177 27.88 -8.71 3.87
C LEU A 177 27.90 -8.64 2.33
N ASP A 178 27.96 -7.44 1.73
CA ASP A 178 27.80 -7.23 0.27
C ASP A 178 28.88 -7.94 -0.58
N GLN A 179 29.99 -8.36 0.02
CA GLN A 179 31.10 -9.03 -0.67
C GLN A 179 30.73 -10.42 -1.23
N GLN A 180 29.65 -11.04 -0.74
CA GLN A 180 29.30 -12.41 -1.14
C GLN A 180 28.50 -12.52 -2.45
N VAL A 181 27.80 -11.46 -2.89
CA VAL A 181 26.92 -11.53 -4.08
C VAL A 181 27.52 -10.75 -5.24
N THR A 182 28.28 -11.46 -6.08
CA THR A 182 29.04 -10.89 -7.20
C THR A 182 28.25 -10.73 -8.50
N GLN A 183 27.04 -11.29 -8.62
CA GLN A 183 26.25 -11.24 -9.85
C GLN A 183 24.81 -10.79 -9.60
N ASP A 184 24.55 -9.51 -9.90
CA ASP A 184 23.23 -8.89 -9.93
C ASP A 184 23.03 -8.12 -11.24
N THR A 185 22.04 -8.53 -12.03
CA THR A 185 21.78 -7.94 -13.35
C THR A 185 20.33 -7.51 -13.47
N LYS A 186 20.10 -6.48 -14.28
CA LYS A 186 18.76 -6.07 -14.72
C LYS A 186 18.05 -7.24 -15.41
N ASP A 187 16.79 -7.49 -15.05
CA ASP A 187 15.95 -8.46 -15.76
C ASP A 187 15.82 -8.09 -17.24
N SER A 188 15.95 -9.07 -18.14
CA SER A 188 15.79 -8.86 -19.58
C SER A 188 14.33 -8.68 -19.98
N LYS A 189 13.37 -9.12 -19.15
CA LYS A 189 11.95 -8.93 -19.40
C LYS A 189 11.54 -7.50 -19.10
N GLU A 190 11.02 -6.80 -20.11
CA GLU A 190 10.43 -5.49 -19.92
C GLU A 190 9.18 -5.59 -19.00
N PRO A 191 9.12 -4.78 -17.92
CA PRO A 191 7.97 -4.81 -17.03
C PRO A 191 6.75 -4.18 -17.69
N THR A 192 5.58 -4.75 -17.43
CA THR A 192 4.31 -4.16 -17.85
C THR A 192 3.99 -2.93 -17.00
N ARG A 193 3.69 -1.81 -17.67
CA ARG A 193 3.54 -0.50 -17.03
C ARG A 193 2.10 -0.01 -17.20
N PHE A 194 1.30 -0.16 -16.16
CA PHE A 194 -0.08 0.31 -16.13
C PHE A 194 -0.18 1.52 -15.19
N PRO A 195 -0.83 2.60 -15.62
CA PRO A 195 -1.08 3.73 -14.73
C PRO A 195 -1.96 3.28 -13.55
N PRO A 196 -1.75 3.81 -12.34
CA PRO A 196 -2.64 3.53 -11.23
C PRO A 196 -4.04 4.05 -11.57
N LEU A 197 -5.10 3.38 -11.10
CA LEU A 197 -6.47 3.83 -11.35
C LEU A 197 -6.76 5.21 -10.73
N CYS A 198 -6.00 5.59 -9.70
CA CYS A 198 -6.16 6.86 -8.99
C CYS A 198 -4.85 7.65 -8.97
N ILE A 199 -4.63 8.49 -9.99
CA ILE A 199 -3.44 9.35 -10.10
C ILE A 199 -3.29 10.27 -8.89
N GLY A 200 -4.39 10.81 -8.35
CA GLY A 200 -4.32 11.68 -7.17
C GLY A 200 -3.67 10.99 -5.95
N GLN A 201 -3.90 9.69 -5.73
CA GLN A 201 -3.21 8.98 -4.65
C GLN A 201 -1.73 8.73 -4.94
N ALA A 202 -1.37 8.66 -6.22
CA ALA A 202 0.02 8.56 -6.65
C ALA A 202 0.79 9.85 -6.34
N ASP A 203 0.17 11.01 -6.60
CA ASP A 203 0.72 12.32 -6.24
C ASP A 203 0.88 12.50 -4.74
N LEU A 204 -0.14 12.09 -3.96
CA LEU A 204 -0.12 12.15 -2.51
C LEU A 204 1.08 11.36 -1.94
N LEU A 205 1.24 10.12 -2.40
CA LEU A 205 2.36 9.26 -2.04
C LEU A 205 3.70 9.90 -2.39
N ALA A 206 3.86 10.40 -3.63
CA ALA A 206 5.12 11.01 -4.06
C ALA A 206 5.48 12.24 -3.21
N GLU A 207 4.49 13.09 -2.90
CA GLU A 207 4.71 14.28 -2.09
C GLU A 207 5.05 13.94 -0.63
N ASP A 208 4.40 12.94 -0.04
CA ASP A 208 4.69 12.53 1.34
C ASP A 208 6.03 11.81 1.47
N VAL A 209 6.44 11.04 0.46
CA VAL A 209 7.80 10.48 0.38
C VAL A 209 8.85 11.61 0.36
N LEU A 210 8.64 12.64 -0.47
CA LEU A 210 9.55 13.79 -0.54
C LEU A 210 9.61 14.57 0.77
N ARG A 211 8.46 14.82 1.40
CA ARG A 211 8.39 15.44 2.73
C ARG A 211 9.13 14.62 3.77
N LEU A 212 8.93 13.31 3.80
CA LEU A 212 9.59 12.46 4.79
C LEU A 212 11.11 12.43 4.59
N LEU A 213 11.57 12.34 3.34
CA LEU A 213 12.99 12.35 3.00
C LEU A 213 13.66 13.72 3.23
N ALA A 214 12.91 14.80 3.43
CA ALA A 214 13.48 16.08 3.87
C ALA A 214 14.21 15.96 5.23
N TYR A 215 13.80 14.98 6.05
CA TYR A 215 14.41 14.70 7.34
C TYR A 215 15.65 13.79 7.26
N GLU A 216 16.13 13.42 6.07
CA GLU A 216 17.26 12.50 5.85
C GLU A 216 18.50 12.86 6.70
N ARG A 217 18.79 14.15 6.89
CA ARG A 217 19.95 14.63 7.68
C ARG A 217 19.67 14.82 9.17
N TYR A 218 18.42 14.71 9.60
CA TYR A 218 17.97 15.08 10.95
C TYR A 218 17.52 13.87 11.79
N ILE A 219 17.25 12.74 11.14
CA ILE A 219 16.71 11.53 11.78
C ILE A 219 17.66 10.36 11.51
N PRO A 220 17.97 9.52 12.51
CA PRO A 220 18.73 8.29 12.28
C PRO A 220 18.11 7.45 11.18
N ARG A 221 18.95 6.90 10.30
CA ARG A 221 18.50 6.18 9.10
C ARG A 221 17.55 5.04 9.41
N SER A 222 17.87 4.20 10.40
CA SER A 222 17.02 3.07 10.81
C SER A 222 15.60 3.52 11.20
N VAL A 223 15.49 4.64 11.91
CA VAL A 223 14.22 5.28 12.27
C VAL A 223 13.49 5.79 11.02
N LEU A 224 14.19 6.46 10.11
CA LEU A 224 13.59 6.96 8.87
C LEU A 224 13.12 5.83 7.95
N VAL A 225 13.82 4.70 7.90
CA VAL A 225 13.39 3.47 7.21
C VAL A 225 12.08 2.94 7.81
N ASP A 226 11.97 2.88 9.14
CA ASP A 226 10.73 2.47 9.80
C ASP A 226 9.58 3.46 9.53
N TYR A 227 9.88 4.76 9.36
CA TYR A 227 8.88 5.77 8.99
C TYR A 227 8.43 5.60 7.55
N LEU A 228 9.37 5.34 6.64
CA LEU A 228 9.06 5.04 5.24
C LEU A 228 8.21 3.78 5.13
N LYS A 229 8.52 2.70 5.87
CA LYS A 229 7.67 1.50 5.91
C LYS A 229 6.26 1.81 6.38
N THR A 230 6.13 2.59 7.45
CA THR A 230 4.84 3.02 8.00
C THR A 230 4.05 3.83 6.97
N LEU A 231 4.69 4.83 6.36
CA LEU A 231 4.11 5.70 5.35
C LEU A 231 3.68 4.95 4.08
N LEU A 232 4.53 4.07 3.57
CA LEU A 232 4.24 3.25 2.38
C LEU A 232 3.08 2.28 2.65
N SER A 233 3.02 1.66 3.83
CA SER A 233 1.90 0.81 4.24
C SER A 233 0.59 1.60 4.28
N PHE A 234 0.65 2.79 4.88
CA PHE A 234 -0.47 3.72 4.96
C PHE A 234 -0.98 4.13 3.58
N HIS A 235 -0.12 4.55 2.65
CA HIS A 235 -0.56 4.91 1.30
C HIS A 235 -1.09 3.72 0.50
N LEU A 236 -0.52 2.53 0.65
CA LEU A 236 -1.09 1.32 0.07
C LEU A 236 -2.51 1.08 0.61
N ALA A 237 -2.72 1.19 1.93
CA ALA A 237 -4.04 1.09 2.51
C ALA A 237 -5.02 2.15 1.96
N LEU A 238 -4.64 3.43 1.94
CA LEU A 238 -5.48 4.52 1.41
C LEU A 238 -5.84 4.31 -0.06
N TYR A 239 -4.89 3.84 -0.87
CA TYR A 239 -5.13 3.54 -2.28
C TYR A 239 -6.20 2.44 -2.42
N HIS A 240 -6.06 1.33 -1.68
CA HIS A 240 -6.99 0.20 -1.79
C HIS A 240 -8.37 0.50 -1.18
N LEU A 241 -8.45 1.23 -0.07
CA LEU A 241 -9.74 1.71 0.47
C LEU A 241 -10.47 2.60 -0.55
N LYS A 242 -9.72 3.45 -1.25
CA LYS A 242 -10.28 4.31 -2.31
C LYS A 242 -10.70 3.51 -3.54
N LEU A 243 -9.94 2.49 -3.95
CA LEU A 243 -10.30 1.60 -5.06
C LEU A 243 -11.64 0.90 -4.83
N MET A 244 -11.92 0.46 -3.59
CA MET A 244 -13.17 -0.21 -3.25
C MET A 244 -14.40 0.66 -3.46
N HIS A 245 -14.24 1.98 -3.37
CA HIS A 245 -15.28 2.94 -3.68
C HIS A 245 -15.27 3.37 -5.16
N LEU A 246 -14.08 3.64 -5.69
CA LEU A 246 -13.88 4.20 -7.03
C LEU A 246 -14.33 3.24 -8.13
N LEU A 247 -13.83 2.00 -8.13
CA LEU A 247 -14.02 1.09 -9.25
C LEU A 247 -15.49 0.66 -9.45
N PRO A 248 -16.24 0.26 -8.41
CA PRO A 248 -17.67 -0.04 -8.57
C PRO A 248 -18.49 1.14 -9.06
N ARG A 249 -18.14 2.36 -8.64
CA ARG A 249 -18.84 3.59 -9.06
C ARG A 249 -18.59 3.91 -10.53
N MET A 250 -17.35 3.77 -11.01
CA MET A 250 -17.03 3.93 -12.45
C MET A 250 -17.83 2.95 -13.32
N LEU A 251 -17.98 1.70 -12.88
CA LEU A 251 -18.81 0.73 -13.60
C LEU A 251 -20.29 1.08 -13.59
N LYS A 252 -20.82 1.51 -12.43
CA LYS A 252 -22.23 1.91 -12.32
C LYS A 252 -22.56 3.08 -13.25
N ASP A 253 -21.66 4.06 -13.33
CA ASP A 253 -21.84 5.23 -14.19
C ASP A 253 -21.58 4.90 -15.68
N ARG A 254 -21.15 3.67 -16.01
CA ARG A 254 -20.69 3.21 -17.35
C ARG A 254 -19.74 4.19 -18.04
N SER A 255 -19.06 5.00 -17.24
CA SER A 255 -18.13 6.00 -17.68
C SER A 255 -16.77 5.58 -17.15
N GLY A 256 -15.76 5.58 -18.02
CA GLY A 256 -14.37 5.35 -17.60
C GLY A 256 -13.81 6.45 -16.68
N SER A 257 -14.69 7.28 -16.08
CA SER A 257 -14.42 8.50 -15.31
C SER A 257 -13.06 9.12 -15.63
N GLU A 258 -13.06 10.03 -16.59
CA GLU A 258 -11.83 10.74 -16.98
C GLU A 258 -11.24 11.56 -15.82
N LEU A 259 -11.98 11.73 -14.71
CA LEU A 259 -11.59 12.46 -13.50
C LEU A 259 -10.40 11.85 -12.76
N CYS A 260 -10.01 10.60 -13.03
CA CYS A 260 -8.82 10.01 -12.43
C CYS A 260 -7.61 9.97 -13.38
N THR A 261 -7.67 10.66 -14.52
CA THR A 261 -6.58 10.75 -15.49
C THR A 261 -5.51 11.78 -15.10
N GLN A 262 -4.36 11.71 -15.78
CA GLN A 262 -3.27 12.68 -15.65
C GLN A 262 -3.73 14.14 -15.80
N GLN A 263 -4.63 14.41 -16.74
CA GLN A 263 -5.04 15.77 -17.10
C GLN A 263 -6.21 16.30 -16.26
N LYS A 264 -7.19 15.46 -15.94
CA LYS A 264 -8.46 15.92 -15.35
C LYS A 264 -8.59 15.65 -13.85
N CYS A 265 -7.59 15.03 -13.21
CA CYS A 265 -7.69 14.77 -11.78
C CYS A 265 -7.68 16.07 -10.95
N PRO A 266 -8.76 16.34 -10.17
CA PRO A 266 -8.90 17.60 -9.45
C PRO A 266 -8.04 17.67 -8.18
N ALA A 267 -7.58 16.53 -7.67
CA ALA A 267 -6.75 16.49 -6.46
C ALA A 267 -5.39 17.17 -6.71
N GLY A 268 -4.91 17.95 -5.73
CA GLY A 268 -3.58 18.58 -5.80
C GLY A 268 -3.41 19.70 -6.84
N ASN A 269 -4.49 20.44 -7.13
CA ASN A 269 -4.49 21.59 -8.05
C ASN A 269 -4.18 22.96 -7.39
N GLY A 270 -3.69 22.99 -6.14
CA GLY A 270 -3.33 24.22 -5.42
C GLY A 270 -1.96 24.16 -4.73
N ASN A 271 -1.68 25.11 -3.82
CA ASN A 271 -0.51 25.09 -2.95
C ASN A 271 -0.64 23.95 -1.94
N GLY A 272 0.21 22.92 -2.09
CA GLY A 272 0.12 21.68 -1.34
C GLY A 272 -0.97 20.71 -1.85
N PHE A 273 -0.78 19.41 -1.59
CA PHE A 273 -1.76 18.41 -2.03
C PHE A 273 -2.96 18.30 -1.08
N THR A 274 -4.16 18.30 -1.67
CA THR A 274 -5.44 18.08 -0.98
C THR A 274 -6.37 17.20 -1.82
N LEU A 275 -7.20 16.42 -1.13
CA LEU A 275 -8.30 15.62 -1.67
C LEU A 275 -9.65 16.34 -1.61
N ALA A 276 -9.71 17.62 -1.21
CA ALA A 276 -10.98 18.34 -0.98
C ALA A 276 -11.92 18.28 -2.19
N ASP A 277 -11.38 18.49 -3.39
CA ASP A 277 -12.12 18.49 -4.66
C ASP A 277 -12.23 17.11 -5.31
N CYS A 278 -11.74 16.05 -4.64
CA CYS A 278 -11.79 14.70 -5.17
C CYS A 278 -13.19 14.09 -4.92
N PRO A 279 -13.96 13.73 -5.97
CA PRO A 279 -15.29 13.13 -5.81
C PRO A 279 -15.26 11.72 -5.22
N TYR A 280 -14.07 11.12 -5.17
CA TYR A 280 -13.79 9.81 -4.60
C TYR A 280 -13.03 9.90 -3.28
N LYS A 281 -13.05 11.07 -2.60
CA LYS A 281 -12.42 11.22 -1.28
C LYS A 281 -13.01 10.19 -0.31
N ILE A 282 -12.14 9.55 0.47
CA ILE A 282 -12.54 8.67 1.56
C ILE A 282 -12.65 9.49 2.84
N ALA A 283 -13.51 9.08 3.75
CA ALA A 283 -13.67 9.71 5.05
C ALA A 283 -13.68 8.62 6.13
N MET A 284 -12.66 8.62 6.97
CA MET A 284 -12.42 7.67 8.03
C MET A 284 -12.54 8.40 9.36
N LEU A 285 -13.53 8.03 10.15
CA LEU A 285 -13.73 8.58 11.48
C LEU A 285 -12.95 7.73 12.48
N VAL A 286 -12.04 8.39 13.19
CA VAL A 286 -10.98 7.73 13.95
C VAL A 286 -11.21 7.90 15.45
N ASP A 287 -11.13 6.80 16.18
CA ASP A 287 -11.15 6.79 17.63
C ASP A 287 -9.72 6.91 18.20
N MET A 288 -9.48 7.97 18.97
CA MET A 288 -8.22 8.28 19.63
C MET A 288 -8.03 7.57 20.98
N GLY A 289 -8.89 6.61 21.30
CA GLY A 289 -8.64 5.59 22.32
C GLY A 289 -8.97 5.99 23.75
N ASP A 290 -9.98 6.84 23.95
CA ASP A 290 -10.50 7.10 25.29
C ASP A 290 -11.35 5.90 25.78
N ALA A 291 -10.98 5.32 26.93
CA ALA A 291 -11.64 4.14 27.48
C ALA A 291 -13.12 4.40 27.80
N GLU A 292 -13.45 5.61 28.24
CA GLU A 292 -14.80 6.01 28.68
C GLU A 292 -15.68 6.46 27.52
N ASN A 293 -15.10 6.67 26.32
CA ASN A 293 -15.82 7.16 25.15
C ASN A 293 -16.35 6.01 24.27
N GLN A 294 -17.33 5.27 24.78
CA GLN A 294 -17.91 4.12 24.07
C GLN A 294 -18.64 4.51 22.77
N GLU A 295 -19.26 5.69 22.74
CA GLU A 295 -19.95 6.19 21.54
C GLU A 295 -18.94 6.41 20.40
N MET A 296 -17.77 7.00 20.68
CA MET A 296 -16.72 7.20 19.67
C MET A 296 -16.18 5.87 19.12
N LYS A 297 -16.02 4.85 19.99
CA LYS A 297 -15.65 3.50 19.56
C LYS A 297 -16.66 2.96 18.55
N GLU A 298 -17.96 3.14 18.81
CA GLU A 298 -19.02 2.66 17.92
C GLU A 298 -19.08 3.43 16.60
N LEU A 299 -18.92 4.76 16.64
CA LEU A 299 -18.81 5.57 15.44
C LEU A 299 -17.62 5.16 14.56
N ALA A 300 -16.45 4.92 15.15
CA ALA A 300 -15.28 4.45 14.42
C ALA A 300 -15.45 3.00 13.89
N ARG A 301 -16.22 2.14 14.59
CA ARG A 301 -16.59 0.80 14.08
C ARG A 301 -17.47 0.90 12.85
N ARG A 302 -18.54 1.70 12.91
CA ARG A 302 -19.44 1.93 11.76
C ARG A 302 -18.68 2.51 10.57
N SER A 303 -17.74 3.44 10.83
CA SER A 303 -16.88 4.00 9.80
C SER A 303 -16.02 2.91 9.14
N ALA A 304 -15.32 2.07 9.91
CA ALA A 304 -14.53 0.96 9.36
C ALA A 304 -15.40 -0.06 8.61
N GLU A 305 -16.52 -0.46 9.20
CA GLU A 305 -17.44 -1.42 8.61
C GLU A 305 -17.95 -0.97 7.24
N ARG A 306 -18.21 0.33 7.03
CA ARG A 306 -18.62 0.89 5.74
C ARG A 306 -17.63 0.57 4.62
N PHE A 307 -16.33 0.52 4.89
CA PHE A 307 -15.33 0.15 3.88
C PHE A 307 -15.27 -1.35 3.65
N TYR A 308 -15.26 -2.16 4.72
CA TYR A 308 -15.22 -3.63 4.57
C TYR A 308 -16.49 -4.20 3.92
N ARG A 309 -17.65 -3.56 4.10
CA ARG A 309 -18.90 -3.91 3.39
C ARG A 309 -18.84 -3.67 1.88
N GLN A 310 -17.90 -2.85 1.38
CA GLN A 310 -17.72 -2.60 -0.06
C GLN A 310 -16.88 -3.67 -0.76
N ILE A 311 -16.21 -4.56 -0.02
CA ILE A 311 -15.34 -5.58 -0.59
C ILE A 311 -16.06 -6.46 -1.64
N PRO A 312 -17.28 -6.97 -1.41
CA PRO A 312 -17.98 -7.76 -2.43
C PRO A 312 -18.24 -6.98 -3.73
N SER A 313 -18.68 -5.73 -3.64
CA SER A 313 -18.88 -4.87 -4.82
C SER A 313 -17.58 -4.60 -5.57
N PHE A 314 -16.47 -4.43 -4.84
CA PHE A 314 -15.15 -4.32 -5.45
C PHE A 314 -14.71 -5.61 -6.14
N VAL A 315 -14.94 -6.77 -5.54
CA VAL A 315 -14.61 -8.07 -6.14
C VAL A 315 -15.37 -8.25 -7.46
N HIS A 316 -16.68 -8.00 -7.44
CA HIS A 316 -17.52 -8.03 -8.64
C HIS A 316 -16.99 -7.08 -9.71
N ALA A 317 -16.73 -5.82 -9.34
CA ALA A 317 -16.21 -4.81 -10.25
C ALA A 317 -14.85 -5.17 -10.87
N ASN A 318 -13.96 -5.76 -10.07
CA ASN A 318 -12.63 -6.16 -10.52
C ASN A 318 -12.68 -7.39 -11.44
N PHE A 319 -13.61 -8.33 -11.20
CA PHE A 319 -13.89 -9.42 -12.16
C PHE A 319 -14.38 -8.87 -13.49
N ILE A 320 -15.34 -7.94 -13.49
CA ILE A 320 -15.82 -7.30 -14.72
C ILE A 320 -14.65 -6.72 -15.51
N VAL A 321 -13.80 -5.89 -14.89
CA VAL A 321 -12.65 -5.30 -15.60
C VAL A 321 -11.72 -6.39 -16.14
N LYS A 322 -11.39 -7.41 -15.36
CA LYS A 322 -10.52 -8.49 -15.80
C LYS A 322 -11.11 -9.27 -16.98
N LYS A 323 -12.41 -9.55 -16.97
CA LYS A 323 -13.05 -10.32 -18.05
C LYS A 323 -13.31 -9.49 -19.30
N LEU A 324 -13.60 -8.20 -19.14
CA LEU A 324 -13.60 -7.25 -20.26
C LEU A 324 -12.20 -7.12 -20.87
N ASP A 325 -11.13 -7.22 -20.08
CA ASP A 325 -9.76 -7.24 -20.59
C ASP A 325 -9.51 -8.43 -21.52
N GLU A 326 -9.82 -9.64 -21.07
CA GLU A 326 -9.69 -10.86 -21.88
C GLU A 326 -10.50 -10.78 -23.19
N MET A 327 -11.69 -10.18 -23.12
CA MET A 327 -12.53 -9.93 -24.29
C MET A 327 -11.89 -8.88 -25.22
N ALA A 328 -11.39 -7.77 -24.67
CA ALA A 328 -10.77 -6.70 -25.43
C ALA A 328 -9.52 -7.20 -26.18
N GLU A 329 -8.69 -8.00 -25.52
CA GLU A 329 -7.54 -8.63 -26.17
C GLU A 329 -7.96 -9.58 -27.30
N TYR A 330 -9.04 -10.34 -27.13
CA TYR A 330 -9.57 -11.20 -28.19
C TYR A 330 -10.12 -10.39 -29.36
N LEU A 331 -10.98 -9.41 -29.09
CA LEU A 331 -11.60 -8.59 -30.14
C LEU A 331 -10.56 -7.75 -30.91
N SER A 332 -9.49 -7.34 -30.24
CA SER A 332 -8.41 -6.59 -30.87
C SER A 332 -7.45 -7.48 -31.65
N LYS A 333 -6.90 -8.54 -31.03
CA LYS A 333 -5.82 -9.34 -31.63
C LYS A 333 -6.30 -10.47 -32.54
N LYS A 334 -7.50 -11.02 -32.31
CA LYS A 334 -8.00 -12.20 -33.04
C LYS A 334 -9.01 -11.85 -34.13
N THR A 335 -9.91 -10.90 -33.86
CA THR A 335 -10.97 -10.55 -34.81
C THR A 335 -10.77 -9.20 -35.49
N GLY A 336 -9.90 -8.33 -34.96
CA GLY A 336 -9.67 -6.98 -35.49
C GLY A 336 -10.89 -6.06 -35.38
N LYS A 337 -11.89 -6.42 -34.58
CA LYS A 337 -13.15 -5.66 -34.42
C LYS A 337 -12.98 -4.36 -33.65
N ILE A 338 -12.03 -4.32 -32.71
CA ILE A 338 -11.70 -3.10 -31.97
C ILE A 338 -10.22 -2.75 -32.18
N ALA A 339 -9.96 -1.46 -32.38
CA ALA A 339 -8.60 -0.95 -32.51
C ALA A 339 -7.85 -1.14 -31.18
N ALA A 340 -6.59 -1.56 -31.27
CA ALA A 340 -5.69 -1.51 -30.12
C ALA A 340 -5.44 -0.04 -29.74
N PRO A 341 -5.45 0.31 -28.45
CA PRO A 341 -5.07 1.65 -28.02
C PRO A 341 -3.65 2.01 -28.47
N PRO A 342 -3.33 3.29 -28.74
CA PRO A 342 -1.98 3.71 -29.13
C PRO A 342 -0.89 3.31 -28.12
N SER A 343 -1.25 3.19 -26.85
CA SER A 343 -0.38 2.70 -25.77
C SER A 343 -0.09 1.19 -25.84
N GLY A 344 -0.68 0.46 -26.77
CA GLY A 344 -0.57 -0.99 -26.93
C GLY A 344 -1.36 -1.81 -25.90
N THR A 345 -1.97 -1.17 -24.90
CA THR A 345 -2.74 -1.86 -23.84
C THR A 345 -3.98 -1.06 -23.42
N PHE A 346 -5.09 -1.78 -23.19
CA PHE A 346 -6.31 -1.18 -22.67
C PHE A 346 -6.14 -0.76 -21.21
N THR A 347 -6.56 0.46 -20.87
CA THR A 347 -6.66 0.93 -19.48
C THR A 347 -8.00 0.48 -18.87
N ALA A 348 -8.14 0.54 -17.54
CA ALA A 348 -9.41 0.23 -16.91
C ALA A 348 -10.58 1.11 -17.43
N PRO A 349 -10.42 2.44 -17.64
CA PRO A 349 -11.41 3.25 -18.36
C PRO A 349 -11.81 2.71 -19.74
N ASP A 350 -10.83 2.30 -20.56
CA ASP A 350 -11.11 1.75 -21.89
C ASP A 350 -11.94 0.48 -21.80
N LEU A 351 -11.62 -0.39 -20.83
CA LEU A 351 -12.34 -1.63 -20.58
C LEU A 351 -13.77 -1.37 -20.10
N ILE A 352 -13.97 -0.42 -19.19
CA ILE A 352 -15.29 -0.02 -18.70
C ILE A 352 -16.15 0.53 -19.85
N ALA A 353 -15.54 1.23 -20.82
CA ALA A 353 -16.26 1.74 -21.98
C ALA A 353 -16.84 0.61 -22.88
N LEU A 354 -16.35 -0.63 -22.78
CA LEU A 354 -16.92 -1.80 -23.46
C LEU A 354 -18.28 -2.24 -22.88
N MET A 355 -18.71 -1.62 -21.77
CA MET A 355 -20.06 -1.78 -21.21
C MET A 355 -21.13 -0.94 -21.92
N LYS A 356 -20.74 -0.09 -22.89
CA LYS A 356 -21.68 0.69 -23.69
C LYS A 356 -22.53 -0.21 -24.61
N PRO A 357 -23.73 0.26 -25.03
CA PRO A 357 -24.64 -0.53 -25.87
C PRO A 357 -24.03 -0.97 -27.21
N ASP A 358 -23.18 -0.12 -27.81
CA ASP A 358 -22.59 -0.37 -29.14
C ASP A 358 -21.81 -1.69 -29.27
N LEU A 359 -21.29 -2.21 -28.15
CA LEU A 359 -20.53 -3.46 -28.09
C LEU A 359 -21.26 -4.58 -27.36
N GLU A 360 -22.55 -4.41 -27.09
CA GLU A 360 -23.35 -5.39 -26.37
C GLU A 360 -23.45 -6.72 -27.12
N ALA A 361 -23.71 -6.68 -28.43
CA ALA A 361 -23.80 -7.91 -29.24
C ALA A 361 -22.47 -8.70 -29.23
N ASP A 362 -21.33 -8.02 -29.35
CA ASP A 362 -20.01 -8.66 -29.29
C ASP A 362 -19.70 -9.19 -27.89
N ARG A 363 -20.10 -8.47 -26.84
CA ARG A 363 -19.94 -8.89 -25.44
C ARG A 363 -20.74 -10.17 -25.20
N LEU A 364 -22.03 -10.17 -25.51
CA LEU A 364 -22.89 -11.35 -25.32
C LEU A 364 -22.39 -12.53 -26.15
N ALA A 365 -21.99 -12.31 -27.41
CA ALA A 365 -21.44 -13.38 -28.25
C ALA A 365 -20.16 -13.99 -27.67
N TYR A 366 -19.21 -13.17 -27.20
CA TYR A 366 -17.99 -13.66 -26.58
C TYR A 366 -18.28 -14.46 -25.29
N PHE A 367 -19.13 -13.93 -24.42
CA PHE A 367 -19.43 -14.56 -23.14
C PHE A 367 -20.37 -15.76 -23.26
N LYS A 368 -21.18 -15.88 -24.32
CA LYS A 368 -21.95 -17.10 -24.59
C LYS A 368 -21.06 -18.34 -24.70
N PHE A 369 -19.98 -18.25 -25.46
CA PHE A 369 -19.03 -19.37 -25.57
C PHE A 369 -18.28 -19.62 -24.26
N ARG A 370 -17.89 -18.57 -23.55
CA ARG A 370 -17.19 -18.70 -22.25
C ARG A 370 -18.09 -19.31 -21.18
N LEU A 371 -19.35 -18.92 -21.13
CA LEU A 371 -20.35 -19.45 -20.21
C LEU A 371 -20.65 -20.92 -20.50
N ALA A 372 -20.84 -21.30 -21.77
CA ALA A 372 -21.00 -22.70 -22.14
C ALA A 372 -19.82 -23.57 -21.67
N SER A 373 -18.59 -23.13 -21.93
CA SER A 373 -17.39 -23.84 -21.45
C SER A 373 -17.31 -23.89 -19.92
N LEU A 374 -17.71 -22.82 -19.22
CA LEU A 374 -17.73 -22.78 -17.76
C LEU A 374 -18.71 -23.79 -17.15
N ILE A 375 -19.89 -23.91 -17.76
CA ILE A 375 -20.95 -24.84 -17.34
C ILE A 375 -20.52 -26.28 -17.61
N GLU A 376 -20.04 -26.59 -18.83
CA GLU A 376 -19.53 -27.93 -19.19
C GLU A 376 -18.40 -28.39 -18.27
N GLU A 377 -17.53 -27.47 -17.87
CA GLU A 377 -16.44 -27.76 -16.92
C GLU A 377 -16.92 -27.98 -15.48
N SER A 378 -18.10 -27.47 -15.14
CA SER A 378 -18.68 -27.55 -13.79
C SER A 378 -19.60 -28.76 -13.62
N GLY A 379 -20.08 -29.36 -14.72
CA GLY A 379 -20.88 -30.59 -14.73
C GLY A 379 -21.32 -30.96 -16.15
N ALA A 380 -21.43 -32.26 -16.45
CA ALA A 380 -21.76 -32.74 -17.80
C ALA A 380 -23.26 -32.61 -18.15
N ASN A 381 -24.15 -32.57 -17.14
CA ASN A 381 -25.60 -32.47 -17.28
C ASN A 381 -26.20 -31.44 -16.31
N ALA A 382 -27.41 -30.96 -16.59
CA ALA A 382 -28.13 -30.02 -15.74
C ALA A 382 -28.33 -30.54 -14.30
N ASP A 383 -28.53 -31.87 -14.14
CA ASP A 383 -28.67 -32.53 -12.84
C ASP A 383 -27.36 -32.77 -12.08
N ASP A 384 -26.21 -32.54 -12.73
CA ASP A 384 -24.87 -32.61 -12.13
C ASP A 384 -24.27 -31.23 -11.85
N LEU A 385 -24.95 -30.15 -12.24
CA LEU A 385 -24.49 -28.78 -11.99
C LEU A 385 -24.55 -28.46 -10.50
N ASP A 386 -23.56 -27.73 -10.02
CA ASP A 386 -23.54 -27.16 -8.68
C ASP A 386 -24.82 -26.33 -8.43
N PRO A 387 -25.52 -26.51 -7.29
CA PRO A 387 -26.73 -25.76 -6.96
C PRO A 387 -26.57 -24.24 -7.10
N GLU A 388 -25.39 -23.69 -6.74
CA GLU A 388 -25.13 -22.25 -6.87
C GLU A 388 -25.13 -21.79 -8.34
N ILE A 389 -24.68 -22.62 -9.29
CA ILE A 389 -24.74 -22.30 -10.73
C ILE A 389 -26.18 -22.34 -11.22
N ARG A 390 -26.97 -23.34 -10.81
CA ARG A 390 -28.37 -23.45 -11.21
C ARG A 390 -29.17 -22.25 -10.74
N GLU A 391 -28.98 -21.84 -9.48
CA GLU A 391 -29.62 -20.64 -8.93
C GLU A 391 -29.30 -19.40 -9.76
N VAL A 392 -28.05 -19.20 -10.20
CA VAL A 392 -27.68 -18.07 -11.07
C VAL A 392 -28.33 -18.19 -12.45
N MET A 393 -28.37 -19.38 -13.04
CA MET A 393 -28.99 -19.61 -14.35
C MET A 393 -30.52 -19.36 -14.31
N ASP A 394 -31.18 -19.73 -13.21
CA ASP A 394 -32.61 -19.53 -13.00
C ASP A 394 -33.00 -18.05 -12.85
N MET A 395 -32.04 -17.14 -12.59
CA MET A 395 -32.28 -15.69 -12.55
C MET A 395 -32.55 -15.08 -13.93
N GLY A 396 -32.28 -15.80 -15.02
CA GLY A 396 -32.53 -15.31 -16.39
C GLY A 396 -31.67 -14.11 -16.80
N LEU A 397 -30.45 -14.01 -16.26
CA LEU A 397 -29.48 -12.98 -16.63
C LEU A 397 -28.89 -13.22 -18.03
N ASN A 398 -28.39 -12.16 -18.69
CA ASN A 398 -27.67 -12.32 -19.95
C ASN A 398 -26.36 -13.09 -19.77
N GLU A 399 -25.72 -13.52 -20.86
CA GLU A 399 -24.55 -14.40 -20.81
C GLU A 399 -23.35 -13.79 -20.08
N PHE A 400 -23.17 -12.47 -20.17
CA PHE A 400 -22.08 -11.79 -19.47
C PHE A 400 -22.33 -11.72 -17.97
N ASP A 401 -23.53 -11.28 -17.57
CA ASP A 401 -23.89 -11.14 -16.16
C ASP A 401 -23.95 -12.51 -15.47
N SER A 402 -24.54 -13.53 -16.11
CA SER A 402 -24.52 -14.93 -15.64
C SER A 402 -23.10 -15.43 -15.42
N PHE A 403 -22.18 -15.15 -16.35
CA PHE A 403 -20.78 -15.55 -16.21
C PHE A 403 -20.10 -14.90 -15.00
N ILE A 404 -20.32 -13.61 -14.77
CA ILE A 404 -19.75 -12.89 -13.62
C ILE A 404 -20.36 -13.38 -12.30
N GLU A 405 -21.67 -13.60 -12.24
CA GLU A 405 -22.35 -14.08 -11.03
C GLU A 405 -21.92 -15.50 -10.64
N ILE A 406 -21.69 -16.39 -11.61
CA ILE A 406 -21.08 -17.71 -11.32
C ILE A 406 -19.69 -17.54 -10.70
N LEU A 407 -18.85 -16.63 -11.22
CA LEU A 407 -17.54 -16.36 -10.60
C LEU A 407 -17.68 -15.80 -9.18
N MET A 408 -18.67 -14.95 -8.94
CA MET A 408 -18.96 -14.42 -7.62
C MET A 408 -19.36 -15.51 -6.63
N ALA A 409 -20.26 -16.43 -7.01
CA ALA A 409 -20.65 -17.57 -6.17
C ALA A 409 -19.41 -18.37 -5.70
N TYR A 410 -18.54 -18.75 -6.64
CA TYR A 410 -17.35 -19.56 -6.31
C TYR A 410 -16.22 -18.83 -5.59
N ARG A 411 -16.00 -17.54 -5.90
CA ARG A 411 -14.73 -16.86 -5.56
C ARG A 411 -14.90 -15.64 -4.67
N SER A 412 -16.12 -15.12 -4.48
CA SER A 412 -16.35 -13.93 -3.66
C SER A 412 -15.89 -14.13 -2.22
N LYS A 413 -16.23 -15.26 -1.59
CA LYS A 413 -15.79 -15.59 -0.21
C LYS A 413 -14.26 -15.66 -0.09
N TYR A 414 -13.60 -16.29 -1.06
CA TYR A 414 -12.14 -16.40 -1.13
C TYR A 414 -11.51 -15.01 -1.21
N HIS A 415 -11.90 -14.19 -2.20
CA HIS A 415 -11.32 -12.86 -2.37
C HIS A 415 -11.65 -11.93 -1.20
N ARG A 416 -12.86 -12.02 -0.64
CA ARG A 416 -13.23 -11.24 0.55
C ARG A 416 -12.32 -11.53 1.74
N GLN A 417 -12.00 -12.80 1.98
CA GLN A 417 -11.07 -13.18 3.05
C GLN A 417 -9.69 -12.56 2.83
N TYR A 418 -9.08 -12.80 1.66
CA TYR A 418 -7.73 -12.34 1.35
C TYR A 418 -7.64 -10.80 1.33
N ILE A 419 -8.61 -10.11 0.73
CA ILE A 419 -8.68 -8.64 0.76
C ILE A 419 -8.78 -8.12 2.20
N THR A 420 -9.58 -8.78 3.04
CA THR A 420 -9.71 -8.42 4.46
C THR A 420 -8.37 -8.58 5.20
N GLU A 421 -7.67 -9.70 5.00
CA GLU A 421 -6.37 -9.97 5.60
C GLU A 421 -5.29 -8.99 5.10
N CYS A 422 -5.27 -8.71 3.79
CA CYS A 422 -4.38 -7.72 3.18
C CYS A 422 -4.62 -6.32 3.74
N LEU A 423 -5.88 -5.87 3.83
CA LEU A 423 -6.21 -4.59 4.46
C LEU A 423 -5.79 -4.56 5.94
N ASP A 424 -6.02 -5.63 6.70
CA ASP A 424 -5.58 -5.71 8.09
C ASP A 424 -4.05 -5.57 8.21
N ALA A 425 -3.29 -6.14 7.26
CA ALA A 425 -1.83 -6.02 7.21
C ALA A 425 -1.38 -4.61 6.83
N LEU A 426 -1.95 -4.01 5.78
CA LEU A 426 -1.61 -2.66 5.31
C LEU A 426 -2.03 -1.57 6.31
N LEU A 427 -3.15 -1.74 6.99
CA LEU A 427 -3.61 -0.87 8.07
C LEU A 427 -2.89 -1.17 9.41
N GLN A 428 -1.94 -2.11 9.41
CA GLN A 428 -1.12 -2.53 10.55
C GLN A 428 -1.98 -2.77 11.81
N LYS A 429 -2.99 -3.64 11.68
CA LYS A 429 -4.00 -3.89 12.71
C LYS A 429 -3.38 -4.19 14.07
N ASN A 430 -3.84 -3.47 15.09
CA ASN A 430 -3.38 -3.55 16.49
C ASN A 430 -1.90 -3.21 16.71
N LYS A 431 -1.26 -2.47 15.79
CA LYS A 431 0.10 -1.95 15.95
C LYS A 431 0.12 -0.43 16.07
N ASP A 432 1.16 0.11 16.70
CA ASP A 432 1.35 1.57 16.84
C ASP A 432 1.64 2.28 15.52
N THR A 433 2.08 1.54 14.50
CA THR A 433 2.28 2.03 13.13
C THR A 433 1.00 1.99 12.30
N GLY A 434 -0.12 1.59 12.89
CA GLY A 434 -1.36 1.32 12.17
C GLY A 434 -2.50 2.27 12.45
N MET A 435 -3.59 2.00 11.75
CA MET A 435 -4.83 2.76 11.87
C MET A 435 -6.07 1.89 12.09
N LEU A 436 -5.87 0.63 12.49
CA LEU A 436 -6.96 -0.31 12.71
C LEU A 436 -6.80 -1.01 14.05
N ALA A 437 -7.88 -1.07 14.83
CA ALA A 437 -7.93 -1.85 16.05
C ALA A 437 -9.08 -2.87 15.99
N GLN A 438 -8.86 -4.02 16.60
CA GLN A 438 -9.86 -5.07 16.76
C GLN A 438 -9.56 -5.81 18.07
N ALA A 439 -10.56 -5.92 18.94
CA ALA A 439 -10.41 -6.68 20.18
C ALA A 439 -10.13 -8.16 19.90
N ARG A 440 -9.43 -8.83 20.83
CA ARG A 440 -9.00 -10.23 20.67
C ARG A 440 -10.17 -11.23 20.63
N THR A 441 -11.36 -10.83 21.10
CA THR A 441 -12.55 -11.67 21.06
C THR A 441 -12.95 -11.98 19.62
N LYS A 442 -13.23 -13.26 19.33
CA LYS A 442 -13.63 -13.72 18.00
C LYS A 442 -14.85 -12.94 17.51
N GLY A 443 -14.79 -12.46 16.28
CA GLY A 443 -15.89 -11.71 15.65
C GLY A 443 -16.00 -10.24 16.07
N SER A 444 -15.08 -9.72 16.89
CA SER A 444 -15.09 -8.31 17.27
C SER A 444 -15.05 -7.39 16.04
N PRO A 445 -15.84 -6.32 16.01
CA PRO A 445 -15.79 -5.36 14.91
C PRO A 445 -14.44 -4.63 14.89
N ARG A 446 -13.97 -4.32 13.68
CA ARG A 446 -12.82 -3.45 13.45
C ARG A 446 -13.25 -2.00 13.68
N ARG A 447 -12.34 -1.16 14.17
CA ARG A 447 -12.52 0.29 14.26
C ARG A 447 -11.27 1.01 13.78
N PHE A 448 -11.44 2.16 13.14
CA PHE A 448 -10.30 3.01 12.82
C PHE A 448 -9.75 3.65 14.10
N VAL A 449 -8.43 3.61 14.23
CA VAL A 449 -7.65 4.26 15.29
C VAL A 449 -6.49 5.00 14.64
N LEU A 450 -5.71 5.73 15.42
CA LEU A 450 -4.43 6.24 14.96
C LEU A 450 -3.36 5.82 15.96
N GLY A 451 -2.53 4.84 15.60
CA GLY A 451 -1.42 4.40 16.44
C GLY A 451 -0.41 5.54 16.62
N SER A 452 0.28 5.55 17.76
CA SER A 452 1.18 6.65 18.14
C SER A 452 2.30 6.87 17.12
N LYS A 453 2.80 5.79 16.50
CA LYS A 453 3.89 5.88 15.52
C LYS A 453 3.42 6.39 14.17
N LEU A 454 2.24 5.97 13.72
CA LEU A 454 1.62 6.53 12.51
C LEU A 454 1.30 8.02 12.73
N LEU A 455 0.74 8.38 13.89
CA LEU A 455 0.49 9.78 14.24
C LEU A 455 1.79 10.60 14.19
N GLU A 456 2.87 10.13 14.80
CA GLU A 456 4.18 10.79 14.73
C GLU A 456 4.64 11.04 13.28
N VAL A 457 4.55 10.03 12.39
CA VAL A 457 4.90 10.18 10.98
C VAL A 457 4.05 11.26 10.32
N LEU A 458 2.72 11.21 10.49
CA LEU A 458 1.82 12.20 9.88
C LEU A 458 2.05 13.62 10.41
N LEU A 459 2.42 13.78 11.69
CA LEU A 459 2.76 15.08 12.27
C LEU A 459 4.03 15.66 11.66
N GLN A 460 5.07 14.83 11.47
CA GLN A 460 6.29 15.28 10.80
C GLN A 460 6.03 15.74 9.36
N LEU A 461 5.05 15.14 8.68
CA LEU A 461 4.62 15.62 7.37
C LEU A 461 3.81 16.92 7.46
N ALA A 462 2.97 17.06 8.49
CA ALA A 462 2.06 18.20 8.67
C ALA A 462 2.80 19.51 9.01
N VAL A 463 3.87 19.43 9.80
CA VAL A 463 4.66 20.62 10.20
C VAL A 463 5.62 21.11 9.12
N LEU A 464 5.72 20.41 7.98
CA LEU A 464 6.56 20.83 6.86
C LEU A 464 5.82 21.78 5.91
N ASP A 465 6.45 22.92 5.67
CA ASP A 465 6.06 23.89 4.66
C ASP A 465 7.13 23.98 3.57
N GLN A 466 6.81 24.63 2.45
CA GLN A 466 7.75 24.91 1.38
C GLN A 466 8.07 26.40 1.28
N GLU A 467 9.35 26.75 1.40
CA GLU A 467 9.88 28.10 1.19
C GLU A 467 10.98 28.03 0.13
N ASP A 468 10.90 28.83 -0.93
CA ASP A 468 11.90 28.90 -2.02
C ASP A 468 12.30 27.53 -2.60
N GLY A 469 11.34 26.60 -2.68
CA GLY A 469 11.55 25.24 -3.19
C GLY A 469 12.25 24.29 -2.20
N ARG A 470 12.48 24.72 -0.97
CA ARG A 470 13.05 23.91 0.13
C ARG A 470 12.00 23.63 1.18
N PHE A 471 12.19 22.53 1.90
CA PHE A 471 11.34 22.20 3.04
C PHE A 471 11.85 22.89 4.30
N VAL A 472 10.93 23.47 5.06
CA VAL A 472 11.19 24.05 6.38
C VAL A 472 10.12 23.59 7.34
N THR A 473 10.47 23.50 8.62
CA THR A 473 9.49 23.11 9.65
C THR A 473 8.92 24.33 10.35
N ARG A 474 7.60 24.35 10.55
CA ARG A 474 6.88 25.42 11.23
C ARG A 474 5.94 24.86 12.28
N GLU A 475 5.69 25.64 13.32
CA GLU A 475 4.65 25.33 14.30
C GLU A 475 3.27 25.37 13.63
N LEU A 476 2.38 24.47 14.05
CA LEU A 476 1.05 24.34 13.47
C LEU A 476 -0.01 24.46 14.56
N LYS A 477 -1.10 25.18 14.32
CA LYS A 477 -2.24 25.17 15.26
C LYS A 477 -2.96 23.82 15.21
N ILE A 478 -3.61 23.43 16.30
CA ILE A 478 -4.38 22.17 16.33
C ILE A 478 -5.47 22.15 15.23
N GLU A 479 -6.17 23.26 15.00
CA GLU A 479 -7.21 23.36 13.97
C GLU A 479 -6.66 23.13 12.55
N ASP A 480 -5.48 23.68 12.28
CA ASP A 480 -4.79 23.51 11.01
C ASP A 480 -4.33 22.07 10.83
N LEU A 481 -3.86 21.41 11.90
CA LEU A 481 -3.53 19.99 11.89
C LEU A 481 -4.75 19.11 11.62
N LEU A 482 -5.88 19.35 12.30
CA LEU A 482 -7.12 18.61 12.06
C LEU A 482 -7.58 18.79 10.62
N THR A 483 -7.49 20.01 10.10
CA THR A 483 -7.80 20.33 8.70
C THR A 483 -6.83 19.65 7.73
N PHE A 484 -5.54 19.59 8.05
CA PHE A 484 -4.53 18.88 7.27
C PHE A 484 -4.85 17.39 7.19
N LEU A 485 -5.06 16.71 8.32
CA LEU A 485 -5.39 15.29 8.37
C LEU A 485 -6.68 14.97 7.60
N GLN A 486 -7.69 15.82 7.75
CA GLN A 486 -8.96 15.69 7.04
C GLN A 486 -8.80 15.89 5.53
N ARG A 487 -8.26 17.03 5.10
CA ARG A 487 -8.21 17.42 3.68
C ARG A 487 -7.17 16.63 2.90
N ARG A 488 -6.12 16.13 3.55
CA ARG A 488 -5.04 15.38 2.89
C ARG A 488 -5.32 13.88 2.86
N TYR A 489 -5.82 13.31 3.95
CA TYR A 489 -5.97 11.85 4.09
C TYR A 489 -7.42 11.38 4.26
N GLY A 490 -8.36 12.29 4.50
CA GLY A 490 -9.73 11.93 4.86
C GLY A 490 -9.85 11.41 6.29
N ILE A 491 -8.95 11.82 7.20
CA ILE A 491 -8.99 11.42 8.61
C ILE A 491 -9.82 12.44 9.38
N HIS A 492 -10.90 11.97 10.01
CA HIS A 492 -11.80 12.77 10.83
C HIS A 492 -11.62 12.40 12.31
N ILE A 493 -11.43 13.41 13.17
CA ILE A 493 -11.18 13.23 14.61
C ILE A 493 -12.23 13.98 15.44
N ASP A 494 -12.46 15.25 15.11
CA ASP A 494 -13.29 16.19 15.88
C ASP A 494 -14.69 16.41 15.28
N ARG A 495 -14.95 15.87 14.09
CA ARG A 495 -16.19 16.09 13.34
C ARG A 495 -16.63 14.84 12.58
N LEU A 496 -17.92 14.68 12.34
CA LEU A 496 -18.42 13.66 11.43
C LEU A 496 -18.03 13.98 9.97
N PRO A 497 -17.93 12.97 9.09
CA PRO A 497 -17.83 13.19 7.65
C PRO A 497 -19.03 13.98 7.10
N ASP A 498 -18.80 14.82 6.08
CA ASP A 498 -19.84 15.70 5.48
C ASP A 498 -21.14 14.95 5.10
N GLN A 499 -21.02 13.66 4.74
CA GLN A 499 -22.14 12.81 4.33
C GLN A 499 -23.01 12.31 5.49
N ALA A 500 -22.59 12.50 6.74
CA ALA A 500 -23.27 12.00 7.93
C ALA A 500 -24.24 13.01 8.56
N GLY A 501 -24.30 14.25 8.06
CA GLY A 501 -25.15 15.31 8.60
C GLY A 501 -24.63 15.90 9.93
N GLU A 502 -25.51 16.60 10.64
CA GLU A 502 -25.17 17.41 11.82
C GLU A 502 -24.86 16.62 13.13
N GLY A 503 -25.13 15.31 13.12
CA GLY A 503 -24.93 14.41 14.26
C GLY A 503 -25.85 14.69 15.47
N SER A 504 -26.10 13.65 16.27
CA SER A 504 -26.84 13.74 17.53
C SER A 504 -26.03 14.41 18.65
N ILE A 505 -26.70 14.78 19.75
CA ILE A 505 -26.05 15.35 20.94
C ILE A 505 -24.99 14.40 21.52
N LEU A 506 -25.26 13.10 21.53
CA LEU A 506 -24.33 12.08 22.01
C LEU A 506 -23.08 12.00 21.12
N GLU A 507 -23.26 12.03 19.80
CA GLU A 507 -22.15 12.02 18.84
C GLU A 507 -21.29 13.27 18.96
N ARG A 508 -21.89 14.46 19.13
CA ARG A 508 -21.14 15.71 19.36
C ARG A 508 -20.33 15.66 20.66
N ARG A 509 -20.90 15.11 21.74
CA ARG A 509 -20.16 14.88 23.00
C ARG A 509 -19.00 13.91 22.80
N ALA A 510 -19.23 12.81 22.07
CA ALA A 510 -18.22 11.81 21.76
C ALA A 510 -17.04 12.40 20.97
N LEU A 511 -17.32 13.23 19.96
CA LEU A 511 -16.31 13.92 19.16
C LEU A 511 -15.47 14.91 20.00
N ARG A 512 -16.12 15.66 20.90
CA ARG A 512 -15.39 16.56 21.81
C ARG A 512 -14.44 15.80 22.73
N LEU A 513 -14.88 14.69 23.31
CA LEU A 513 -14.02 13.82 24.13
C LEU A 513 -12.89 13.19 23.30
N ASN A 514 -13.16 12.86 22.03
CA ASN A 514 -12.16 12.33 21.11
C ASN A 514 -11.07 13.37 20.77
N LEU A 515 -11.45 14.65 20.63
CA LEU A 515 -10.51 15.75 20.46
C LEU A 515 -9.61 15.92 21.70
N GLU A 516 -10.15 15.80 22.92
CA GLU A 516 -9.33 15.83 24.13
C GLU A 516 -8.36 14.65 24.22
N ALA A 517 -8.80 13.46 23.80
CA ALA A 517 -7.93 12.29 23.69
C ALA A 517 -6.83 12.47 22.64
N PHE A 518 -7.14 13.13 21.51
CA PHE A 518 -6.16 13.52 20.50
C PHE A 518 -5.09 14.42 21.10
N LYS A 519 -5.48 15.50 21.80
CA LYS A 519 -4.55 16.42 22.47
C LYS A 519 -3.66 15.73 23.50
N ARG A 520 -4.22 14.83 24.32
CA ARG A 520 -3.42 13.99 25.25
C ARG A 520 -2.38 13.17 24.50
N ARG A 521 -2.74 12.51 23.40
CA ARG A 521 -1.78 11.74 22.62
C ARG A 521 -0.69 12.60 22.01
N LEU A 522 -1.00 13.80 21.52
CA LEU A 522 0.01 14.75 21.03
C LEU A 522 1.03 15.12 22.12
N ARG A 523 0.59 15.26 23.37
CA ARG A 523 1.47 15.45 24.55
C ARG A 523 2.35 14.23 24.79
N GLU A 524 1.75 13.05 24.83
CA GLU A 524 2.46 11.79 25.11
C GLU A 524 3.60 11.52 24.13
N ILE A 525 3.42 11.87 22.85
CA ILE A 525 4.47 11.72 21.82
C ILE A 525 5.42 12.92 21.72
N GLY A 526 5.24 13.96 22.54
CA GLY A 526 6.15 15.11 22.63
C GLY A 526 6.01 16.17 21.54
N PHE A 527 4.85 16.25 20.86
CA PHE A 527 4.60 17.24 19.79
C PHE A 527 3.76 18.43 20.25
N TYR A 528 3.34 18.46 21.52
CA TYR A 528 2.42 19.47 22.05
C TYR A 528 2.81 19.90 23.46
N GLU A 529 2.98 21.21 23.66
CA GLU A 529 3.23 21.84 24.95
C GLU A 529 2.06 22.77 25.32
N ASP A 530 1.47 22.57 26.50
CA ASP A 530 0.34 23.36 26.99
C ASP A 530 0.88 24.61 27.70
N LEU A 531 1.12 25.68 26.95
CA LEU A 531 1.66 26.92 27.52
C LEU A 531 0.58 27.86 28.11
N SER A 532 -0.72 27.65 27.85
CA SER A 532 -1.82 28.37 28.54
C SER A 532 -3.22 27.76 28.28
N ASP A 533 -4.20 28.09 29.14
CA ASP A 533 -5.63 27.71 29.01
C ASP A 533 -6.34 28.33 27.78
N ALA A 534 -5.71 29.29 27.09
CA ALA A 534 -6.28 29.89 25.90
C ALA A 534 -6.09 28.97 24.67
N TYR A 535 -7.20 28.52 24.09
CA TYR A 535 -7.23 27.68 22.88
C TYR A 535 -6.38 28.21 21.71
N VAL A 536 -6.18 29.53 21.62
CA VAL A 536 -5.40 30.20 20.56
C VAL A 536 -3.88 30.01 20.71
N THR A 537 -3.36 29.66 21.89
CA THR A 537 -1.93 29.46 22.14
C THR A 537 -1.48 28.00 22.01
N GLN A 538 -2.41 27.08 21.74
CA GLN A 538 -2.18 25.64 21.66
C GLN A 538 -1.55 25.27 20.29
N LYS A 539 -0.25 24.97 20.28
CA LYS A 539 0.51 24.68 19.05
C LYS A 539 1.17 23.31 19.07
N VAL A 540 1.29 22.75 17.87
CA VAL A 540 2.07 21.55 17.59
C VAL A 540 3.45 21.97 17.11
N SER A 541 4.48 21.51 17.82
CA SER A 541 5.86 21.89 17.58
C SER A 541 6.59 20.81 16.77
N PRO A 542 7.41 21.18 15.78
CA PRO A 542 8.20 20.21 15.04
C PRO A 542 9.27 19.58 15.95
N ARG A 543 9.32 18.25 15.97
CA ARG A 543 10.34 17.50 16.72
C ARG A 543 11.76 17.73 16.20
N TYR A 544 11.89 17.85 14.88
CA TYR A 544 13.17 18.13 14.20
C TYR A 544 13.01 19.46 13.48
N ARG A 545 13.91 20.41 13.72
CA ARG A 545 13.85 21.71 13.06
C ARG A 545 14.66 21.67 11.76
N ILE A 546 13.99 21.97 10.65
CA ILE A 546 14.63 22.21 9.35
C ILE A 546 14.54 23.72 9.08
N GLU A 547 15.70 24.38 9.09
CA GLU A 547 15.82 25.82 8.85
C GLU A 547 16.10 26.11 7.37
N ALA A 548 15.68 27.29 6.89
CA ALA A 548 15.87 27.69 5.48
C ALA A 548 17.35 27.81 5.05
N GLY A 549 18.30 27.79 6.00
CA GLY A 549 19.72 28.12 5.80
C GLY A 549 20.73 26.97 5.86
N ALA A 550 20.32 25.70 5.93
CA ALA A 550 21.24 24.54 6.02
C ALA A 550 21.55 23.86 4.68
#